data_AF-A0A9D6MG22-F1
#
_entry.id   AF-A0A9D6MG22-F1
#
_cell.length_a   1.000
_cell.length_b   1.000
_cell.length_c   1.000
_cell.angle_alpha   90.00
_cell.angle_beta   90.00
_cell.angle_gamma   90.00
#
_symmetry.space_group_name_H-M   'P 1'
#
loop_
_entity.id
_entity.type
_entity.pdbx_description
1 polymer ?
#
loop_
_entity_poly.entity_id
_entity_poly.type
_entity_poly.pdbx_seq_one_letter_code
_entity_poly.pdbx_strand_id
1 'polypeptide(L)'
;MTTQTTHDTRLRGRPLLVARAIWFVLVVLSLATWAASLGPRFNELRTTCAGDECALLTLSPQEANALRDLGLSPELYAGYQVGMEIFSVLVHTLLAMIVFWRKSDERIGIFVSLTLGMMGTVVFSSSYYSLWTVYPHLGRLFDLLMITAVVGFAWLIYVFPDGHFAPRWARWFAILVAAYLTAATILAGGFYSLFFTPGALRSLAYLLVFGAIGLGIFVQIYRYRRVSSPAQRQQTKWVVFGFLIMMLGSLVWGLGVELFPPPPGPARLAVNLIGVGVTILAIVSFPISLAVAILRYRLWDIDLVIRRTLIYGVLTGLLALAYFGSVVLLQSLFRALTGQDSQIAIVASTLAIAALFVPVRRRVQDVIDRRFYRRKYDAAKTLAAFSATARDEVDLNKLTERLMAVVEETMQPEHVAVWIRRSPVVRHPSPVERVGD
;
A
#
# COMPACT_ATOMS: atom_id res chain seq x y z
N MET A 1 -4.29 6.59 -42.12
CA MET A 1 -4.18 7.81 -41.29
C MET A 1 -5.51 8.01 -40.58
N THR A 2 -5.71 7.39 -39.42
CA THR A 2 -6.90 7.59 -38.58
C THR A 2 -6.58 8.69 -37.58
N THR A 3 -7.17 9.86 -37.77
CA THR A 3 -7.17 10.96 -36.81
C THR A 3 -7.78 10.47 -35.50
N GLN A 4 -6.96 10.05 -34.55
CA GLN A 4 -7.35 9.93 -33.15
C GLN A 4 -7.74 11.33 -32.68
N THR A 5 -9.05 11.59 -32.62
CA THR A 5 -9.62 12.68 -31.85
C THR A 5 -9.20 12.47 -30.40
N THR A 6 -8.10 13.11 -30.01
CA THR A 6 -7.74 13.26 -28.61
C THR A 6 -8.85 14.09 -27.99
N HIS A 7 -9.76 13.44 -27.25
CA HIS A 7 -10.71 14.15 -26.42
C HIS A 7 -9.90 15.08 -25.50
N ASP A 8 -9.99 16.40 -25.71
CA ASP A 8 -9.28 17.38 -24.90
C ASP A 8 -9.86 17.32 -23.47
N THR A 9 -9.18 16.58 -22.60
CA THR A 9 -9.56 16.39 -21.20
C THR A 9 -9.11 17.55 -20.33
N ARG A 10 -8.51 18.59 -20.94
CA ARG A 10 -8.02 19.77 -20.23
C ARG A 10 -9.13 20.79 -20.02
N LEU A 11 -9.10 21.45 -18.87
CA LEU A 11 -9.89 22.61 -18.51
C LEU A 11 -9.13 23.87 -18.90
N ARG A 12 -9.81 24.85 -19.50
CA ARG A 12 -9.21 26.15 -19.88
C ARG A 12 -10.17 27.29 -19.57
N GLY A 13 -9.62 28.47 -19.28
CA GLY A 13 -10.42 29.68 -19.01
C GLY A 13 -11.26 29.59 -17.73
N ARG A 14 -12.51 30.08 -17.77
CA ARG A 14 -13.44 30.14 -16.63
C ARG A 14 -13.64 28.80 -15.89
N PRO A 15 -13.90 27.65 -16.55
CA PRO A 15 -14.11 26.39 -15.84
C PRO A 15 -12.88 25.92 -15.06
N LEU A 16 -11.66 26.23 -15.52
CA LEU A 16 -10.43 25.92 -14.77
C LEU A 16 -10.33 26.77 -13.49
N LEU A 17 -10.63 28.06 -13.59
CA LEU A 17 -10.61 28.97 -12.44
C LEU A 17 -11.63 28.56 -11.37
N VAL A 18 -12.86 28.24 -11.78
CA VAL A 18 -13.91 27.75 -10.87
C VAL A 18 -13.48 26.43 -10.21
N ALA A 19 -12.94 25.48 -10.97
CA ALA A 19 -12.50 24.21 -10.42
C ALA A 19 -11.35 24.37 -9.40
N ARG A 20 -10.39 25.27 -9.67
CA ARG A 20 -9.32 25.62 -8.72
C ARG A 20 -9.82 26.33 -7.48
N ALA A 21 -10.82 27.22 -7.61
CA ALA A 21 -11.43 27.90 -6.47
C ALA A 21 -12.18 26.91 -5.57
N ILE A 22 -12.99 26.01 -6.15
CA ILE A 22 -13.68 24.93 -5.41
C ILE A 22 -12.65 24.04 -4.71
N TRP A 23 -11.59 23.65 -5.42
CA TRP A 23 -10.50 22.86 -4.84
C TRP A 23 -9.90 23.56 -3.62
N PHE A 24 -9.57 24.84 -3.74
CA PHE A 24 -8.95 25.62 -2.66
C PHE A 24 -9.88 25.71 -1.45
N VAL A 25 -11.15 26.05 -1.65
CA VAL A 25 -12.15 26.13 -0.58
C VAL A 25 -12.28 24.80 0.15
N LEU A 26 -12.45 23.69 -0.57
CA LEU A 26 -12.65 22.37 0.05
C LEU A 26 -11.42 21.88 0.79
N VAL A 27 -10.21 22.05 0.23
CA VAL A 27 -8.96 21.62 0.87
C VAL A 27 -8.64 22.47 2.09
N VAL A 28 -8.80 23.79 2.02
CA VAL A 28 -8.59 24.67 3.18
C VAL A 28 -9.60 24.37 4.27
N LEU A 29 -10.86 24.17 3.91
CA LEU A 29 -11.90 23.85 4.88
C LEU A 29 -11.66 22.49 5.53
N SER A 30 -11.27 21.46 4.77
CA SER A 30 -10.97 20.13 5.32
C SER A 30 -9.72 20.12 6.21
N LEU A 31 -8.69 20.91 5.87
CA LEU A 31 -7.51 21.09 6.71
C LEU A 31 -7.84 21.86 7.99
N ALA A 32 -8.66 22.90 7.92
CA ALA A 32 -9.06 23.68 9.08
C ALA A 32 -9.89 22.86 10.07
N THR A 33 -10.87 22.09 9.58
CA THR A 33 -11.66 21.20 10.43
C THR A 33 -10.80 20.09 11.02
N TRP A 34 -9.91 19.49 10.23
CA TRP A 34 -8.95 18.51 10.74
C TRP A 34 -8.05 19.09 11.84
N ALA A 35 -7.45 20.27 11.63
CA ALA A 35 -6.61 20.92 12.63
C ALA A 35 -7.38 21.23 13.93
N ALA A 36 -8.64 21.66 13.82
CA ALA A 36 -9.52 21.88 14.97
C ALA A 36 -9.86 20.58 15.74
N SER A 37 -9.73 19.41 15.10
CA SER A 37 -10.00 18.11 15.72
C SER A 37 -8.84 17.56 16.55
N LEU A 38 -7.61 18.06 16.34
CA LEU A 38 -6.40 17.55 17.00
C LEU A 38 -6.41 17.77 18.51
N GLY A 39 -6.86 18.96 18.96
CA GLY A 39 -6.93 19.29 20.40
C GLY A 39 -7.91 18.39 21.16
N PRO A 40 -9.18 18.29 20.74
CA PRO A 40 -10.14 17.33 21.28
C PRO A 40 -9.60 15.90 21.30
N ARG A 41 -9.00 15.44 20.21
CA ARG A 41 -8.44 14.08 20.12
C ARG A 41 -7.26 13.87 21.08
N PHE A 42 -6.36 14.83 21.21
CA PHE A 42 -5.26 14.77 22.17
C PHE A 42 -5.75 14.66 23.61
N ASN A 43 -6.78 15.44 23.96
CA ASN A 43 -7.40 15.40 25.28
C ASN A 43 -8.12 14.07 25.56
N GLU A 44 -8.76 13.49 24.56
CA GLU A 44 -9.38 12.16 24.67
C GLU A 44 -8.33 11.06 24.91
N LEU A 45 -7.23 11.09 24.17
CA LEU A 45 -6.18 10.06 24.22
C LEU A 45 -5.33 10.08 25.50
N ARG A 46 -5.21 11.23 26.15
CA ARG A 46 -4.47 11.34 27.43
C ARG A 46 -5.30 10.91 28.63
N THR A 47 -6.63 10.86 28.52
CA THR A 47 -7.54 10.45 29.59
C THR A 47 -7.79 8.95 29.55
N THR A 48 -7.84 8.32 30.73
CA THR A 48 -8.18 6.89 30.81
C THR A 48 -9.69 6.68 30.68
N CYS A 49 -10.10 5.62 29.98
CA CYS A 49 -11.49 5.18 29.95
C CYS A 49 -12.00 4.82 31.36
N ALA A 50 -13.29 5.04 31.61
CA ALA A 50 -13.95 4.80 32.90
C ALA A 50 -14.84 3.54 32.93
N GLY A 51 -14.86 2.73 31.86
CA GLY A 51 -15.73 1.55 31.75
C GLY A 51 -14.99 0.29 31.26
N ASP A 52 -15.71 -0.85 31.23
CA ASP A 52 -15.17 -2.17 30.85
C ASP A 52 -14.75 -2.24 29.37
N GLU A 53 -15.35 -1.39 28.51
CA GLU A 53 -14.99 -1.26 27.09
C GLU A 53 -14.39 0.12 26.81
N CYS A 54 -13.08 0.15 26.55
CA CYS A 54 -12.37 1.36 26.16
C CYS A 54 -12.41 1.54 24.65
N ALA A 55 -12.74 2.76 24.20
CA ALA A 55 -12.74 3.13 22.79
C ALA A 55 -11.38 2.84 22.14
N LEU A 56 -11.37 2.59 20.84
CA LEU A 56 -10.15 2.22 20.10
C LEU A 56 -9.02 3.24 20.34
N LEU A 57 -7.85 2.75 20.76
CA LEU A 57 -6.64 3.53 21.09
C LEU A 57 -6.76 4.45 22.32
N THR A 58 -7.83 4.38 23.12
CA THR A 58 -7.87 5.06 24.43
C THR A 58 -7.20 4.18 25.49
N LEU A 59 -6.52 4.82 26.45
CA LEU A 59 -5.80 4.10 27.50
C LEU A 59 -6.78 3.57 28.56
N SER A 60 -6.68 2.28 28.87
CA SER A 60 -7.23 1.72 30.11
C SER A 60 -6.39 2.10 31.33
N PRO A 61 -6.95 2.04 32.56
CA PRO A 61 -6.17 2.25 33.78
C PRO A 61 -4.95 1.31 33.87
N GLN A 62 -5.10 0.07 33.40
CA GLN A 62 -4.03 -0.92 33.39
C GLN A 62 -2.93 -0.58 32.36
N GLU A 63 -3.31 -0.10 31.17
CA GLU A 63 -2.34 0.39 30.18
C GLU A 63 -1.64 1.67 30.64
N ALA A 64 -2.35 2.58 31.33
CA ALA A 64 -1.75 3.79 31.90
C ALA A 64 -0.75 3.46 33.03
N ASN A 65 -1.00 2.40 33.80
CA ASN A 65 -0.02 1.88 34.76
C ASN A 65 1.19 1.28 34.04
N ALA A 66 0.98 0.41 33.05
CA ALA A 66 2.06 -0.18 32.25
C ALA A 66 2.92 0.88 31.54
N LEU A 67 2.30 1.97 31.06
CA LEU A 67 3.00 3.10 30.46
C LEU A 67 3.91 3.82 31.47
N ARG A 68 3.41 4.02 32.71
CA ARG A 68 4.18 4.60 33.81
C ARG A 68 5.33 3.69 34.25
N ASP A 69 5.13 2.38 34.26
CA ASP A 69 6.19 1.39 34.57
C ASP A 69 7.35 1.45 33.56
N LEU A 70 7.06 1.85 32.31
CA LEU A 70 8.06 2.10 31.26
C LEU A 70 8.69 3.50 31.35
N GLY A 71 8.31 4.32 32.33
CA GLY A 71 8.76 5.72 32.46
C GLY A 71 8.16 6.66 31.41
N LEU A 72 7.08 6.26 30.75
CA LEU A 72 6.40 7.05 29.72
C LEU A 72 5.14 7.71 30.29
N SER A 73 4.78 8.87 29.77
CA SER A 73 3.60 9.61 30.22
C SER A 73 2.42 9.43 29.24
N PRO A 74 1.16 9.53 29.71
CA PRO A 74 -0.02 9.54 28.83
C PRO A 74 0.01 10.63 27.77
N GLU A 75 0.67 11.76 28.05
CA GLU A 75 0.87 12.85 27.08
C GLU A 75 1.79 12.43 25.93
N LEU A 76 2.84 11.66 26.21
CA LEU A 76 3.72 11.13 25.17
C LEU A 76 2.99 10.12 24.30
N TYR A 77 2.14 9.27 24.88
CA TYR A 77 1.28 8.36 24.14
C TYR A 77 0.32 9.13 23.21
N ALA A 78 -0.42 10.10 23.75
CA ALA A 78 -1.33 10.93 22.97
C ALA A 78 -0.58 11.70 21.88
N GLY A 79 0.60 12.25 22.18
CA GLY A 79 1.47 12.95 21.24
C GLY A 79 1.98 12.05 20.11
N TYR A 80 2.34 10.79 20.42
CA TYR A 80 2.73 9.81 19.41
C TYR A 80 1.56 9.48 18.47
N GLN A 81 0.38 9.19 19.02
CA GLN A 81 -0.80 8.86 18.22
C GLN A 81 -1.20 10.02 17.29
N VAL A 82 -1.27 11.23 17.83
CA VAL A 82 -1.59 12.45 17.06
C VAL A 82 -0.48 12.76 16.05
N GLY A 83 0.79 12.61 16.43
CA GLY A 83 1.93 12.83 15.54
C GLY A 83 1.95 11.90 14.34
N MET A 84 1.59 10.63 14.55
CA MET A 84 1.44 9.64 13.49
C MET A 84 0.29 10.01 12.53
N GLU A 85 -0.84 10.49 13.05
CA GLU A 85 -1.94 11.02 12.23
C GLU A 85 -1.53 12.27 11.43
N ILE A 86 -0.85 13.23 12.06
CA ILE A 86 -0.29 14.43 11.40
C ILE A 86 0.63 14.01 10.25
N PHE A 87 1.51 13.03 10.47
CA PHE A 87 2.37 12.50 9.41
C PHE A 87 1.55 11.99 8.22
N SER A 88 0.51 11.17 8.48
CA SER A 88 -0.38 10.67 7.42
C SER A 88 -1.01 11.80 6.62
N VAL A 89 -1.60 12.80 7.30
CA VAL A 89 -2.25 13.94 6.63
C VAL A 89 -1.26 14.76 5.82
N LEU A 90 -0.07 15.03 6.37
CA LEU A 90 0.99 15.75 5.65
C LEU A 90 1.39 15.02 4.36
N VAL A 91 1.50 13.70 4.37
CA VAL A 91 1.80 12.95 3.14
C VAL A 91 0.66 13.07 2.12
N HIS A 92 -0.60 12.94 2.54
CA HIS A 92 -1.76 13.09 1.64
C HIS A 92 -1.83 14.49 1.05
N THR A 93 -1.71 15.53 1.88
CA THR A 93 -1.76 16.92 1.44
C THR A 93 -0.58 17.26 0.54
N LEU A 94 0.63 16.80 0.86
CA LEU A 94 1.81 16.99 0.00
C LEU A 94 1.60 16.38 -1.39
N LEU A 95 1.15 15.12 -1.46
CA LEU A 95 0.90 14.46 -2.73
C LEU A 95 -0.26 15.10 -3.50
N ALA A 96 -1.33 15.50 -2.82
CA ALA A 96 -2.43 16.27 -3.40
C ALA A 96 -1.93 17.59 -4.01
N MET A 97 -1.10 18.35 -3.29
CA MET A 97 -0.50 19.58 -3.79
C MET A 97 0.40 19.33 -5.00
N ILE A 98 1.27 18.32 -4.97
CA ILE A 98 2.14 17.97 -6.11
C ILE A 98 1.29 17.63 -7.35
N VAL A 99 0.21 16.86 -7.19
CA VAL A 99 -0.71 16.53 -8.29
C VAL A 99 -1.42 17.80 -8.78
N PHE A 100 -1.93 18.65 -7.89
CA PHE A 100 -2.58 19.90 -8.26
C PHE A 100 -1.66 20.82 -9.06
N TRP A 101 -0.42 21.00 -8.60
CA TRP A 101 0.56 21.88 -9.23
C TRP A 101 0.93 21.42 -10.64
N ARG A 102 1.03 20.10 -10.85
CA ARG A 102 1.43 19.54 -12.16
C ARG A 102 0.26 19.25 -13.10
N LYS A 103 -0.94 19.02 -12.57
CA LYS A 103 -2.06 18.40 -13.30
C LYS A 103 -3.42 19.05 -13.04
N SER A 104 -3.47 20.25 -12.45
CA SER A 104 -4.75 20.95 -12.23
C SER A 104 -5.48 21.38 -13.51
N ASP A 105 -4.79 21.43 -14.65
CA ASP A 105 -5.40 21.67 -15.96
C ASP A 105 -6.10 20.43 -16.52
N GLU A 106 -5.80 19.22 -16.04
CA GLU A 106 -6.47 17.98 -16.44
C GLU A 106 -7.63 17.67 -15.49
N ARG A 107 -8.83 17.34 -16.03
CA ARG A 107 -10.03 17.02 -15.21
C ARG A 107 -9.77 15.94 -14.16
N ILE A 108 -9.09 14.86 -14.55
CA ILE A 108 -8.74 13.76 -13.64
C ILE A 108 -7.68 14.18 -12.61
N GLY A 109 -6.74 15.06 -12.99
CA GLY A 109 -5.68 15.52 -12.10
C GLY A 109 -6.22 16.37 -10.95
N ILE A 110 -7.06 17.37 -11.26
CA ILE A 110 -7.69 18.18 -10.21
C ILE A 110 -8.62 17.35 -9.31
N PHE A 111 -9.41 16.44 -9.90
CA PHE A 111 -10.27 15.55 -9.14
C PHE A 111 -9.49 14.64 -8.19
N VAL A 112 -8.42 13.99 -8.68
CA VAL A 112 -7.59 13.12 -7.84
C VAL A 112 -6.89 13.91 -6.74
N SER A 113 -6.35 15.10 -7.04
CA SER A 113 -5.73 15.93 -6.01
C SER A 113 -6.71 16.32 -4.90
N LEU A 114 -7.96 16.66 -5.25
CA LEU A 114 -9.00 16.98 -4.28
C LEU A 114 -9.32 15.76 -3.41
N THR A 115 -9.60 14.61 -4.05
CA THR A 115 -9.92 13.37 -3.35
C THR A 115 -8.78 12.95 -2.42
N LEU A 116 -7.52 13.02 -2.86
CA LEU A 116 -6.35 12.72 -2.04
C LEU A 116 -6.25 13.59 -0.79
N GLY A 117 -6.42 14.91 -0.94
CA GLY A 117 -6.36 15.85 0.18
C GLY A 117 -7.47 15.59 1.19
N MET A 118 -8.72 15.47 0.71
CA MET A 118 -9.87 15.24 1.58
C MET A 118 -9.84 13.87 2.26
N MET A 119 -9.34 12.83 1.58
CA MET A 119 -9.20 11.49 2.17
C MET A 119 -8.29 11.49 3.40
N GLY A 120 -7.13 12.16 3.31
CA GLY A 120 -6.21 12.27 4.45
C GLY A 120 -6.85 13.00 5.63
N THR A 121 -7.41 14.18 5.38
CA THR A 121 -7.94 15.07 6.45
C THR A 121 -9.26 14.61 7.06
N VAL A 122 -10.08 13.89 6.29
CA VAL A 122 -11.47 13.58 6.67
C VAL A 122 -11.70 12.08 6.83
N VAL A 123 -11.40 11.26 5.81
CA VAL A 123 -11.79 9.85 5.77
C VAL A 123 -10.86 8.97 6.60
N PHE A 124 -9.54 9.19 6.52
CA PHE A 124 -8.51 8.41 7.20
C PHE A 124 -7.99 9.06 8.48
N SER A 125 -8.64 10.13 8.92
CA SER A 125 -8.34 10.83 10.17
C SER A 125 -9.22 10.29 11.29
N SER A 126 -8.60 9.68 12.31
CA SER A 126 -9.32 9.19 13.49
C SER A 126 -9.87 10.34 14.33
N SER A 127 -9.18 11.49 14.33
CA SER A 127 -9.57 12.68 15.08
C SER A 127 -10.89 13.28 14.60
N TYR A 128 -11.29 13.06 13.34
CA TYR A 128 -12.41 13.78 12.73
C TYR A 128 -13.76 13.53 13.44
N TYR A 129 -13.93 12.36 14.05
CA TYR A 129 -15.12 12.04 14.84
C TYR A 129 -15.30 12.94 16.08
N SER A 130 -14.20 13.34 16.72
CA SER A 130 -14.22 14.16 17.95
C SER A 130 -14.81 15.56 17.74
N LEU A 131 -14.87 16.06 16.50
CA LEU A 131 -15.49 17.35 16.19
C LEU A 131 -16.99 17.37 16.48
N TRP A 132 -17.65 16.22 16.36
CA TRP A 132 -19.09 16.10 16.59
C TRP A 132 -19.48 16.31 18.04
N THR A 133 -18.63 15.86 18.96
CA THR A 133 -18.88 15.98 20.40
C THR A 133 -18.58 17.39 20.90
N VAL A 134 -17.59 18.07 20.31
CA VAL A 134 -17.15 19.40 20.75
C VAL A 134 -17.90 20.54 20.04
N TYR A 135 -18.19 20.41 18.75
CA TYR A 135 -18.82 21.46 17.94
C TYR A 135 -20.10 20.96 17.25
N PRO A 136 -21.14 20.55 18.01
CA PRO A 136 -22.34 19.94 17.44
C PRO A 136 -23.09 20.88 16.47
N HIS A 137 -23.01 22.20 16.70
CA HIS A 137 -23.62 23.22 15.83
C HIS A 137 -23.00 23.25 14.41
N LEU A 138 -21.77 22.77 14.24
CA LEU A 138 -21.10 22.62 12.95
C LEU A 138 -21.22 21.20 12.37
N GLY A 139 -21.96 20.30 13.03
CA GLY A 139 -22.07 18.89 12.62
C GLY A 139 -22.45 18.73 11.15
N ARG A 140 -23.41 19.53 10.65
CA ARG A 140 -23.83 19.49 9.23
C ARG A 140 -22.70 19.81 8.26
N LEU A 141 -21.80 20.72 8.60
CA LEU A 141 -20.63 21.00 7.79
C LEU A 141 -19.69 19.80 7.76
N PHE A 142 -19.44 19.18 8.92
CA PHE A 142 -18.56 18.02 9.02
C PHE A 142 -19.08 16.82 8.24
N ASP A 143 -20.40 16.59 8.28
CA ASP A 143 -21.10 15.59 7.46
C ASP A 143 -20.91 15.83 5.97
N LEU A 144 -21.14 17.06 5.51
CA LEU A 144 -21.02 17.40 4.09
C LEU A 144 -19.60 17.20 3.58
N LEU A 145 -18.59 17.56 4.38
CA LEU A 145 -17.18 17.29 4.05
C LEU A 145 -16.88 15.79 4.00
N MET A 146 -17.38 15.02 4.98
CA MET A 146 -17.22 13.56 5.03
C MET A 146 -17.86 12.88 3.82
N ILE A 147 -19.12 13.18 3.53
CA ILE A 147 -19.84 12.62 2.38
C ILE A 147 -19.14 13.02 1.07
N THR A 148 -18.71 14.27 0.93
CA THR A 148 -18.00 14.74 -0.26
C THR A 148 -16.71 13.94 -0.46
N ALA A 149 -15.95 13.69 0.61
CA ALA A 149 -14.72 12.90 0.56
C ALA A 149 -14.99 11.42 0.23
N VAL A 150 -15.99 10.81 0.87
CA VAL A 150 -16.37 9.40 0.65
C VAL A 150 -16.91 9.17 -0.76
N VAL A 151 -17.79 10.05 -1.24
CA VAL A 151 -18.34 10.00 -2.60
C VAL A 151 -17.23 10.24 -3.62
N GLY A 152 -16.36 11.23 -3.40
CA GLY A 152 -15.20 11.49 -4.25
C GLY A 152 -14.27 10.28 -4.35
N PHE A 153 -14.03 9.61 -3.23
CA PHE A 153 -13.24 8.37 -3.21
C PHE A 153 -13.93 7.22 -3.94
N ALA A 154 -15.22 6.99 -3.72
CA ALA A 154 -15.97 5.96 -4.43
C ALA A 154 -15.96 6.22 -5.95
N TRP A 155 -16.18 7.47 -6.37
CA TRP A 155 -16.20 7.88 -7.78
C TRP A 155 -14.86 7.71 -8.47
N LEU A 156 -13.75 7.83 -7.73
CA LEU A 156 -12.41 7.53 -8.25
C LEU A 156 -12.33 6.12 -8.84
N ILE A 157 -12.97 5.13 -8.21
CA ILE A 157 -13.00 3.74 -8.70
C ILE A 157 -13.72 3.63 -10.04
N TYR A 158 -14.70 4.48 -10.34
CA TYR A 158 -15.44 4.40 -11.61
C TYR A 158 -14.76 5.15 -12.76
N VAL A 159 -14.08 6.24 -12.40
CA VAL A 159 -13.64 7.29 -13.33
C VAL A 159 -12.15 7.17 -13.67
N PHE A 160 -11.34 6.61 -12.78
CA PHE A 160 -9.91 6.38 -13.02
C PHE A 160 -9.70 5.34 -14.13
N PRO A 161 -8.68 5.48 -15.01
CA PRO A 161 -7.62 6.51 -15.02
C PRO A 161 -7.87 7.77 -15.85
N ASP A 162 -8.93 7.83 -16.65
CA ASP A 162 -9.05 8.84 -17.73
C ASP A 162 -10.09 9.94 -17.49
N GLY A 163 -10.80 9.92 -16.35
CA GLY A 163 -11.78 10.96 -16.04
C GLY A 163 -13.20 10.70 -16.57
N HIS A 164 -13.47 9.54 -17.18
CA HIS A 164 -14.79 9.25 -17.77
C HIS A 164 -15.42 7.99 -17.20
N PHE A 165 -16.75 7.89 -17.19
CA PHE A 165 -17.45 6.66 -16.80
C PHE A 165 -17.51 5.68 -17.98
N ALA A 166 -16.95 4.49 -17.80
CA ALA A 166 -16.97 3.42 -18.79
C ALA A 166 -17.28 2.08 -18.10
N PRO A 167 -18.48 1.49 -18.26
CA PRO A 167 -19.57 1.90 -19.16
C PRO A 167 -20.34 3.15 -18.68
N ARG A 168 -21.00 3.87 -19.62
CA ARG A 168 -21.66 5.16 -19.34
C ARG A 168 -22.79 5.08 -18.32
N TRP A 169 -23.47 3.93 -18.24
CA TRP A 169 -24.56 3.71 -17.28
C TRP A 169 -24.09 3.68 -15.83
N ALA A 170 -22.81 3.32 -15.58
CA ALA A 170 -22.24 3.30 -14.24
C ALA A 170 -22.27 4.68 -13.57
N ARG A 171 -22.33 5.76 -14.37
CA ARG A 171 -22.53 7.13 -13.89
C ARG A 171 -23.84 7.28 -13.10
N TRP A 172 -24.93 6.73 -13.61
CA TRP A 172 -26.24 6.86 -12.96
C TRP A 172 -26.28 6.11 -11.65
N PHE A 173 -25.69 4.92 -11.60
CA PHE A 173 -25.52 4.19 -10.35
C PHE A 173 -24.69 4.99 -9.33
N ALA A 174 -23.55 5.54 -9.74
CA ALA A 174 -22.69 6.34 -8.86
C ALA A 174 -23.39 7.61 -8.34
N ILE A 175 -24.24 8.25 -9.17
CA ILE A 175 -25.08 9.38 -8.76
C ILE A 175 -26.17 8.95 -7.78
N LEU A 176 -26.86 7.83 -8.04
CA LEU A 176 -27.90 7.32 -7.15
C LEU A 176 -27.34 6.97 -5.77
N VAL A 177 -26.17 6.32 -5.71
CA VAL A 177 -25.49 6.01 -4.44
C VAL A 177 -25.08 7.30 -3.73
N ALA A 178 -24.52 8.28 -4.44
CA ALA A 178 -24.16 9.57 -3.83
C ALA A 178 -25.37 10.32 -3.29
N ALA A 179 -26.46 10.38 -4.06
CA ALA A 179 -27.70 11.04 -3.65
C ALA A 179 -28.33 10.34 -2.44
N TYR A 180 -28.37 9.01 -2.45
CA TYR A 180 -28.85 8.21 -1.32
C TYR A 180 -28.00 8.45 -0.07
N LEU A 181 -26.67 8.31 -0.16
CA LEU A 181 -25.77 8.48 0.99
C LEU A 181 -25.89 9.89 1.59
N THR A 182 -26.03 10.91 0.73
CA THR A 182 -26.24 12.29 1.16
C THR A 182 -27.57 12.44 1.92
N ALA A 183 -28.68 11.98 1.32
CA ALA A 183 -30.00 12.07 1.94
C ALA A 183 -30.10 11.25 3.23
N ALA A 184 -29.60 10.01 3.22
CA ALA A 184 -29.63 9.11 4.37
C ALA A 184 -28.80 9.65 5.55
N THR A 185 -27.64 10.26 5.27
CA THR A 185 -26.84 10.94 6.30
C THR A 185 -27.60 12.12 6.90
N ILE A 186 -28.25 12.93 6.07
CA ILE A 186 -29.01 14.09 6.54
C ILE A 186 -30.15 13.64 7.47
N LEU A 187 -30.89 12.59 7.06
CA LEU A 187 -32.01 12.01 7.78
C LEU A 187 -31.58 11.29 9.07
N ALA A 188 -30.46 10.57 9.04
CA ALA A 188 -29.90 9.89 10.22
C ALA A 188 -29.27 10.86 11.23
N GLY A 189 -29.18 12.16 10.90
CA GLY A 189 -28.57 13.18 11.76
C GLY A 189 -27.04 13.13 11.81
N GLY A 190 -26.40 12.44 10.85
CA GLY A 190 -24.95 12.24 10.86
C GLY A 190 -24.49 11.10 9.93
N PHE A 191 -23.28 11.21 9.40
CA PHE A 191 -22.68 10.16 8.56
C PHE A 191 -22.41 8.92 9.41
N TYR A 192 -21.82 9.10 10.59
CA TYR A 192 -21.56 7.98 11.51
C TYR A 192 -22.86 7.41 12.05
N SER A 193 -23.82 8.26 12.46
CA SER A 193 -25.10 7.79 13.00
C SER A 193 -25.86 6.93 12.01
N LEU A 194 -25.79 7.19 10.70
CA LEU A 194 -26.36 6.32 9.66
C LEU A 194 -25.95 4.84 9.83
N PHE A 195 -24.69 4.58 10.18
CA PHE A 195 -24.18 3.21 10.36
C PHE A 195 -24.52 2.59 11.72
N PHE A 196 -24.95 3.40 12.69
CA PHE A 196 -25.44 2.93 13.99
C PHE A 196 -26.98 2.92 14.09
N THR A 197 -27.70 3.54 13.16
CA THR A 197 -29.17 3.52 13.13
C THR A 197 -29.71 2.09 12.96
N PRO A 198 -30.74 1.68 13.70
CA PRO A 198 -31.37 0.38 13.49
C PRO A 198 -32.26 0.37 12.23
N GLY A 199 -32.49 -0.82 11.67
CA GLY A 199 -33.50 -1.04 10.63
C GLY A 199 -33.03 -0.88 9.19
N ALA A 200 -34.00 -0.68 8.29
CA ALA A 200 -33.81 -0.75 6.84
C ALA A 200 -32.86 0.31 6.28
N LEU A 201 -32.81 1.50 6.88
CA LEU A 201 -31.96 2.61 6.43
C LEU A 201 -30.47 2.23 6.46
N ARG A 202 -30.02 1.63 7.56
CA ARG A 202 -28.64 1.11 7.70
C ARG A 202 -28.36 -0.06 6.77
N SER A 203 -29.26 -1.04 6.71
CA SER A 203 -29.07 -2.21 5.84
C SER A 203 -28.96 -1.81 4.37
N LEU A 204 -29.78 -0.87 3.93
CA LEU A 204 -29.72 -0.32 2.57
C LEU A 204 -28.45 0.51 2.35
N ALA A 205 -27.98 1.27 3.35
CA ALA A 205 -26.69 1.97 3.25
C ALA A 205 -25.52 1.01 3.06
N TYR A 206 -25.43 -0.06 3.85
CA TYR A 206 -24.41 -1.10 3.64
C TYR A 206 -24.53 -1.75 2.27
N LEU A 207 -25.74 -2.15 1.87
CA LEU A 207 -25.98 -2.76 0.56
C LEU A 207 -25.52 -1.86 -0.58
N LEU A 208 -25.82 -0.56 -0.52
CA LEU A 208 -25.42 0.40 -1.55
C LEU A 208 -23.92 0.70 -1.53
N VAL A 209 -23.29 0.80 -0.35
CA VAL A 209 -21.83 1.01 -0.25
C VAL A 209 -21.08 -0.22 -0.78
N PHE A 210 -21.39 -1.41 -0.29
CA PHE A 210 -20.73 -2.64 -0.76
C PHE A 210 -21.09 -2.96 -2.21
N GLY A 211 -22.33 -2.69 -2.63
CA GLY A 211 -22.76 -2.80 -4.02
C GLY A 211 -22.01 -1.83 -4.92
N ALA A 212 -21.74 -0.59 -4.47
CA ALA A 212 -20.93 0.36 -5.21
C ALA A 212 -19.47 -0.07 -5.32
N ILE A 213 -18.87 -0.58 -4.25
CA ILE A 213 -17.51 -1.14 -4.31
C ILE A 213 -17.47 -2.32 -5.29
N GLY A 214 -18.40 -3.27 -5.18
CA GLY A 214 -18.48 -4.44 -6.05
C GLY A 214 -18.67 -4.07 -7.52
N LEU A 215 -19.58 -3.12 -7.79
CA LEU A 215 -19.76 -2.60 -9.15
C LEU A 215 -18.53 -1.83 -9.63
N GLY A 216 -17.88 -1.04 -8.77
CA GLY A 216 -16.65 -0.34 -9.09
C GLY A 216 -15.54 -1.30 -9.52
N ILE A 217 -15.39 -2.43 -8.81
CA ILE A 217 -14.47 -3.52 -9.19
C ILE A 217 -14.84 -4.09 -10.57
N PHE A 218 -16.12 -4.41 -10.80
CA PHE A 218 -16.59 -4.87 -12.11
C PHE A 218 -16.27 -3.88 -13.22
N VAL A 219 -16.53 -2.59 -12.99
CA VAL A 219 -16.23 -1.48 -13.90
C VAL A 219 -14.74 -1.43 -14.21
N GLN A 220 -13.86 -1.50 -13.19
CA GLN A 220 -12.42 -1.52 -13.40
C GLN A 220 -11.95 -2.74 -14.19
N ILE A 221 -12.51 -3.93 -13.94
CA ILE A 221 -12.20 -5.15 -14.71
C ILE A 221 -12.64 -5.00 -16.17
N TYR A 222 -13.87 -4.53 -16.40
CA TYR A 222 -14.41 -4.28 -17.73
C TYR A 222 -13.51 -3.32 -18.51
N ARG A 223 -13.16 -2.19 -17.90
CA ARG A 223 -12.28 -1.18 -18.49
C ARG A 223 -10.90 -1.74 -18.79
N TYR A 224 -10.30 -2.45 -17.85
CA TYR A 224 -8.97 -3.03 -18.03
C TYR A 224 -8.93 -3.97 -19.24
N ARG A 225 -9.97 -4.80 -19.41
CA ARG A 225 -10.06 -5.78 -20.50
C ARG A 225 -10.45 -5.18 -21.85
N ARG A 226 -11.41 -4.26 -21.89
CA ARG A 226 -12.07 -3.84 -23.15
C ARG A 226 -11.75 -2.42 -23.61
N VAL A 227 -11.41 -1.50 -22.70
CA VAL A 227 -11.36 -0.05 -23.01
C VAL A 227 -9.97 0.54 -22.85
N SER A 228 -9.21 0.07 -21.86
CA SER A 228 -7.99 0.76 -21.41
C SER A 228 -6.82 0.58 -22.38
N SER A 229 -6.11 1.67 -22.66
CA SER A 229 -4.84 1.66 -23.37
C SER A 229 -3.73 0.99 -22.53
N PRO A 230 -2.59 0.61 -23.15
CA PRO A 230 -1.47 0.03 -22.40
C PRO A 230 -0.98 0.91 -21.24
N ALA A 231 -0.92 2.23 -21.44
CA ALA A 231 -0.54 3.17 -20.38
C ALA A 231 -1.56 3.21 -19.24
N GLN A 232 -2.86 3.27 -19.58
CA GLN A 232 -3.96 3.27 -18.59
C GLN A 232 -3.99 1.99 -17.76
N ARG A 233 -3.71 0.84 -18.37
CA ARG A 233 -3.59 -0.44 -17.63
C ARG A 233 -2.49 -0.39 -16.59
N GLN A 234 -1.33 0.20 -16.91
CA GLN A 234 -0.25 0.34 -15.93
C GLN A 234 -0.62 1.32 -14.82
N GLN A 235 -1.36 2.40 -15.11
CA GLN A 235 -1.89 3.30 -14.08
C GLN A 235 -2.84 2.58 -13.13
N THR A 236 -3.78 1.79 -13.65
CA THR A 236 -4.71 0.99 -12.84
C THR A 236 -3.95 -0.01 -11.97
N LYS A 237 -2.90 -0.66 -12.47
CA LYS A 237 -2.09 -1.59 -11.67
C LYS A 237 -1.43 -0.91 -10.47
N TRP A 238 -0.87 0.29 -10.62
CA TRP A 238 -0.33 1.05 -9.50
C TRP A 238 -1.43 1.33 -8.45
N VAL A 239 -2.55 1.90 -8.88
CA VAL A 239 -3.64 2.23 -7.94
C VAL A 239 -4.15 0.99 -7.21
N VAL A 240 -4.39 -0.10 -7.93
CA VAL A 240 -4.82 -1.38 -7.34
C VAL A 240 -3.75 -1.91 -6.39
N PHE A 241 -2.47 -1.85 -6.75
CA PHE A 241 -1.38 -2.29 -5.88
C PHE A 241 -1.34 -1.51 -4.55
N GLY A 242 -1.38 -0.18 -4.59
CA GLY A 242 -1.43 0.65 -3.38
C GLY A 242 -2.71 0.44 -2.56
N PHE A 243 -3.85 0.33 -3.23
CA PHE A 243 -5.13 0.06 -2.57
C PHE A 243 -5.15 -1.31 -1.88
N LEU A 244 -4.56 -2.35 -2.50
CA LEU A 244 -4.43 -3.66 -1.89
C LEU A 244 -3.49 -3.66 -0.68
N ILE A 245 -2.39 -2.93 -0.71
CA ILE A 245 -1.51 -2.78 0.46
C ILE A 245 -2.27 -2.12 1.61
N MET A 246 -2.98 -1.02 1.33
CA MET A 246 -3.83 -0.34 2.31
C MET A 246 -4.89 -1.28 2.90
N MET A 247 -5.65 -1.97 2.05
CA MET A 247 -6.75 -2.83 2.49
C MET A 247 -6.24 -4.07 3.23
N LEU A 248 -5.28 -4.80 2.67
CA LEU A 248 -4.76 -6.00 3.31
C LEU A 248 -4.00 -5.67 4.59
N GLY A 249 -3.20 -4.59 4.62
CA GLY A 249 -2.51 -4.15 5.83
C GLY A 249 -3.49 -3.82 6.96
N SER A 250 -4.53 -3.04 6.64
CA SER A 250 -5.58 -2.68 7.62
C SER A 250 -6.42 -3.88 8.04
N LEU A 251 -6.77 -4.76 7.10
CA LEU A 251 -7.58 -5.95 7.35
C LEU A 251 -6.83 -6.98 8.19
N VAL A 252 -5.57 -7.29 7.84
CA VAL A 252 -4.74 -8.25 8.60
C VAL A 252 -4.52 -7.75 10.02
N TRP A 253 -4.26 -6.45 10.18
CA TRP A 253 -4.12 -5.86 11.51
C TRP A 253 -5.44 -5.92 12.30
N GLY A 254 -6.53 -5.41 11.73
CA GLY A 254 -7.83 -5.39 12.39
C GLY A 254 -8.35 -6.78 12.75
N LEU A 255 -8.35 -7.72 11.80
CA LEU A 255 -8.73 -9.10 12.07
C LEU A 255 -7.79 -9.79 13.06
N GLY A 256 -6.49 -9.47 13.06
CA GLY A 256 -5.55 -9.99 14.02
C GLY A 256 -5.92 -9.60 15.45
N VAL A 257 -6.28 -8.34 15.67
CA VAL A 257 -6.75 -7.85 16.98
C VAL A 257 -8.09 -8.44 17.37
N GLU A 258 -9.04 -8.57 16.43
CA GLU A 258 -10.37 -9.14 16.71
C GLU A 258 -10.33 -10.65 16.98
N LEU A 259 -9.55 -11.42 16.21
CA LEU A 259 -9.43 -12.87 16.39
C LEU A 259 -8.54 -13.24 17.58
N PHE A 260 -7.59 -12.37 17.94
CA PHE A 260 -6.66 -12.57 19.04
C PHE A 260 -6.61 -11.31 19.93
N PRO A 261 -7.69 -11.03 20.68
CA PRO A 261 -7.78 -9.83 21.49
C PRO A 261 -6.69 -9.83 22.55
N PRO A 262 -5.79 -8.83 22.55
CA PRO A 262 -4.71 -8.77 23.54
C PRO A 262 -5.30 -8.53 24.93
N PRO A 263 -4.78 -9.20 25.99
CA PRO A 263 -5.23 -8.94 27.34
C PRO A 263 -4.90 -7.50 27.73
N PRO A 264 -5.72 -6.88 28.61
CA PRO A 264 -5.45 -5.53 29.10
C PRO A 264 -4.05 -5.40 29.74
N GLY A 265 -3.47 -4.20 29.66
CA GLY A 265 -2.12 -3.92 30.19
C GLY A 265 -1.04 -3.85 29.10
N PRO A 266 0.21 -4.31 29.36
CA PRO A 266 1.35 -4.09 28.48
C PRO A 266 1.19 -4.64 27.05
N ALA A 267 0.51 -5.79 26.90
CA ALA A 267 0.31 -6.42 25.59
C ALA A 267 -0.60 -5.57 24.68
N ARG A 268 -1.76 -5.12 25.19
CA ARG A 268 -2.66 -4.22 24.46
C ARG A 268 -2.01 -2.87 24.17
N LEU A 269 -1.22 -2.32 25.11
CA LEU A 269 -0.42 -1.10 24.89
C LEU A 269 0.56 -1.27 23.71
N ALA A 270 1.31 -2.38 23.67
CA ALA A 270 2.24 -2.67 22.57
C ALA A 270 1.52 -2.81 21.23
N VAL A 271 0.38 -3.50 21.20
CA VAL A 271 -0.49 -3.61 20.02
C VAL A 271 -0.94 -2.22 19.58
N ASN A 272 -1.43 -1.36 20.47
CA ASN A 272 -1.86 0.00 20.10
C ASN A 272 -0.72 0.84 19.51
N LEU A 273 0.49 0.78 20.09
CA LEU A 273 1.66 1.54 19.64
C LEU A 273 2.17 1.07 18.26
N ILE A 274 2.22 -0.25 18.03
CA ILE A 274 2.65 -0.82 16.75
C ILE A 274 1.56 -0.63 15.70
N GLY A 275 0.30 -0.81 16.09
CA GLY A 275 -0.85 -0.81 15.21
C GLY A 275 -1.07 0.50 14.47
N VAL A 276 -0.97 1.63 15.19
CA VAL A 276 -1.09 2.93 14.52
C VAL A 276 -0.04 3.10 13.41
N GLY A 277 1.20 2.66 13.65
CA GLY A 277 2.27 2.74 12.67
C GLY A 277 2.00 1.86 11.46
N VAL A 278 1.62 0.61 11.69
CA VAL A 278 1.27 -0.33 10.62
C VAL A 278 0.09 0.18 9.78
N THR A 279 -0.98 0.62 10.44
CA THR A 279 -2.18 1.14 9.76
C THR A 279 -1.87 2.39 8.96
N ILE A 280 -1.09 3.35 9.50
CA ILE A 280 -0.75 4.57 8.77
C ILE A 280 0.17 4.30 7.59
N LEU A 281 1.17 3.42 7.74
CA LEU A 281 2.00 3.01 6.62
C LEU A 281 1.17 2.34 5.51
N ALA A 282 0.20 1.50 5.90
CA ALA A 282 -0.75 0.90 4.95
C ALA A 282 -1.60 1.97 4.26
N ILE A 283 -2.18 2.92 4.99
CA ILE A 283 -2.99 4.02 4.45
C ILE A 283 -2.17 4.88 3.48
N VAL A 284 -0.97 5.29 3.85
CA VAL A 284 -0.08 6.16 3.05
C VAL A 284 0.43 5.47 1.77
N SER A 285 0.39 4.15 1.69
CA SER A 285 0.75 3.43 0.45
C SER A 285 -0.20 3.76 -0.72
N PHE A 286 -1.48 4.01 -0.45
CA PHE A 286 -2.48 4.35 -1.46
C PHE A 286 -2.23 5.70 -2.15
N PRO A 287 -2.11 6.84 -1.44
CA PRO A 287 -1.87 8.13 -2.07
C PRO A 287 -0.53 8.19 -2.80
N ILE A 288 0.51 7.54 -2.27
CA ILE A 288 1.82 7.43 -2.95
C ILE A 288 1.62 6.73 -4.30
N SER A 289 0.95 5.58 -4.29
CA SER A 289 0.73 4.82 -5.52
C SER A 289 -0.14 5.58 -6.54
N LEU A 290 -1.17 6.27 -6.07
CA LEU A 290 -2.05 7.08 -6.92
C LEU A 290 -1.30 8.28 -7.52
N ALA A 291 -0.47 8.96 -6.74
CA ALA A 291 0.39 10.05 -7.21
C ALA A 291 1.41 9.54 -8.24
N VAL A 292 2.04 8.39 -8.01
CA VAL A 292 2.94 7.75 -8.99
C VAL A 292 2.20 7.43 -10.28
N ALA A 293 1.00 6.86 -10.19
CA ALA A 293 0.18 6.51 -11.36
C ALA A 293 -0.15 7.72 -12.25
N ILE A 294 -0.34 8.90 -11.67
CA ILE A 294 -0.71 10.12 -12.41
C ILE A 294 0.51 10.92 -12.89
N LEU A 295 1.57 10.97 -12.08
CA LEU A 295 2.69 11.89 -12.31
C LEU A 295 3.83 11.28 -13.13
N ARG A 296 4.03 9.95 -13.10
CA ARG A 296 5.10 9.31 -13.87
C ARG A 296 4.63 8.91 -15.26
N TYR A 297 5.20 9.56 -16.26
CA TYR A 297 5.21 9.04 -17.63
C TYR A 297 6.25 7.91 -17.73
N ARG A 298 5.87 6.74 -18.27
CA ARG A 298 6.67 5.48 -18.40
C ARG A 298 6.62 4.51 -17.19
N LEU A 299 5.42 4.02 -16.87
CA LEU A 299 5.12 3.10 -15.76
C LEU A 299 5.53 1.62 -16.02
N TRP A 300 6.51 1.35 -16.89
CA TRP A 300 6.81 -0.02 -17.37
C TRP A 300 7.31 -0.96 -16.26
N ASP A 301 7.89 -0.42 -15.18
CA ASP A 301 8.47 -1.22 -14.09
C ASP A 301 7.45 -1.77 -13.09
N ILE A 302 6.17 -1.41 -13.18
CA ILE A 302 5.17 -1.88 -12.20
C ILE A 302 5.00 -3.39 -12.21
N ASP A 303 5.14 -4.02 -13.39
CA ASP A 303 5.10 -5.48 -13.50
C ASP A 303 6.26 -6.14 -12.74
N LEU A 304 7.42 -5.47 -12.65
CA LEU A 304 8.55 -5.92 -11.84
C LEU A 304 8.30 -5.70 -10.35
N VAL A 305 7.78 -4.52 -9.96
CA VAL A 305 7.48 -4.19 -8.57
C VAL A 305 6.42 -5.13 -8.00
N ILE A 306 5.32 -5.35 -8.72
CA ILE A 306 4.26 -6.29 -8.32
C ILE A 306 4.84 -7.70 -8.19
N ARG A 307 5.59 -8.19 -9.18
CA ARG A 307 6.16 -9.54 -9.13
C ARG A 307 7.10 -9.72 -7.95
N ARG A 308 8.01 -8.77 -7.70
CA ARG A 308 8.93 -8.83 -6.57
C ARG A 308 8.18 -8.74 -5.25
N THR A 309 7.23 -7.81 -5.12
CA THR A 309 6.44 -7.65 -3.89
C THR A 309 5.58 -8.88 -3.63
N LEU A 310 5.01 -9.51 -4.66
CA LEU A 310 4.25 -10.75 -4.51
C LEU A 310 5.14 -11.90 -4.09
N ILE A 311 6.29 -12.10 -4.74
CA ILE A 311 7.22 -13.20 -4.40
C ILE A 311 7.76 -13.01 -2.97
N TYR A 312 8.35 -11.85 -2.67
CA TYR A 312 8.92 -11.58 -1.36
C TYR A 312 7.86 -11.45 -0.28
N GLY A 313 6.68 -10.90 -0.60
CA GLY A 313 5.54 -10.79 0.32
C GLY A 313 4.96 -12.15 0.68
N VAL A 314 4.72 -13.03 -0.31
CA VAL A 314 4.26 -14.41 -0.05
C VAL A 314 5.33 -15.20 0.70
N LEU A 315 6.60 -15.12 0.31
CA LEU A 315 7.71 -15.77 1.02
C LEU A 315 7.78 -15.31 2.48
N THR A 316 7.73 -13.99 2.72
CA THR A 316 7.77 -13.42 4.07
C THR A 316 6.53 -13.80 4.87
N GLY A 317 5.35 -13.77 4.25
CA GLY A 317 4.08 -14.17 4.86
C GLY A 317 4.05 -15.64 5.26
N LEU A 318 4.52 -16.54 4.40
CA LEU A 318 4.64 -17.97 4.70
C LEU A 318 5.64 -18.21 5.84
N LEU A 319 6.76 -17.49 5.83
CA LEU A 319 7.75 -17.60 6.90
C LEU A 319 7.20 -17.11 8.25
N ALA A 320 6.47 -15.99 8.24
CA ALA A 320 5.79 -15.46 9.41
C ALA A 320 4.71 -16.43 9.90
N LEU A 321 3.88 -16.98 9.01
CA LEU A 321 2.85 -17.95 9.36
C LEU A 321 3.46 -19.23 9.95
N ALA A 322 4.55 -19.74 9.37
CA ALA A 322 5.29 -20.86 9.92
C ALA A 322 5.87 -20.54 11.30
N TYR A 323 6.40 -19.32 11.50
CA TYR A 323 6.90 -18.85 12.79
C TYR A 323 5.79 -18.82 13.86
N PHE A 324 4.73 -18.04 13.63
CA PHE A 324 3.63 -17.89 14.59
C PHE A 324 2.91 -19.21 14.81
N GLY A 325 2.65 -19.97 13.74
CA GLY A 325 2.04 -21.30 13.82
C GLY A 325 2.87 -22.28 14.65
N SER A 326 4.21 -22.26 14.51
CA SER A 326 5.09 -23.10 15.32
C SER A 326 5.05 -22.68 16.79
N VAL A 327 5.10 -21.38 17.09
CA VAL A 327 5.02 -20.86 18.46
C VAL A 327 3.72 -21.31 19.13
N VAL A 328 2.58 -21.11 18.45
CA VAL A 328 1.25 -21.46 18.98
C VAL A 328 1.12 -22.97 19.17
N LEU A 329 1.57 -23.78 18.20
CA LEU A 329 1.50 -25.23 18.28
C LEU A 329 2.37 -25.77 19.43
N LEU A 330 3.61 -25.30 19.54
CA LEU A 330 4.54 -25.72 20.58
C LEU A 330 4.06 -25.28 21.96
N GLN A 331 3.53 -24.06 22.10
CA GLN A 331 2.91 -23.60 23.36
C GLN A 331 1.68 -24.44 23.74
N SER A 332 0.83 -24.79 22.77
CA SER A 332 -0.38 -25.58 23.00
C SER A 332 -0.04 -27.01 23.42
N LEU A 333 0.89 -27.65 22.71
CA LEU A 333 1.36 -29.00 23.03
C LEU A 333 2.03 -29.04 24.40
N PHE A 334 2.84 -28.03 24.71
CA PHE A 334 3.52 -27.94 26.00
C PHE A 334 2.53 -27.78 27.17
N ARG A 335 1.52 -26.91 27.02
CA ARG A 335 0.42 -26.76 27.99
C ARG A 335 -0.33 -28.07 28.19
N ALA A 336 -0.63 -28.78 27.10
CA ALA A 336 -1.32 -30.07 27.14
C ALA A 336 -0.51 -31.16 27.86
N LEU A 337 0.82 -31.18 27.71
CA LEU A 337 1.69 -32.22 28.29
C LEU A 337 2.08 -31.95 29.75
N THR A 338 2.25 -30.69 30.13
CA THR A 338 2.80 -30.33 31.45
C THR A 338 1.75 -29.89 32.47
N GLY A 339 0.57 -29.47 32.02
CA GLY A 339 -0.54 -29.07 32.89
C GLY A 339 -0.24 -27.91 33.85
N GLN A 340 0.87 -27.18 33.68
CA GLN A 340 1.30 -26.10 34.59
C GLN A 340 1.57 -24.78 33.85
N ASP A 341 1.06 -23.69 34.41
CA ASP A 341 1.40 -22.29 34.07
C ASP A 341 2.72 -21.83 34.71
N SER A 342 3.74 -22.70 34.76
CA SER A 342 5.02 -22.33 35.35
C SER A 342 5.78 -21.37 34.44
N GLN A 343 6.15 -20.20 34.98
CA GLN A 343 6.86 -19.13 34.27
C GLN A 343 8.18 -19.60 33.65
N ILE A 344 8.87 -20.55 34.31
CA ILE A 344 10.10 -21.18 33.81
C ILE A 344 9.81 -22.03 32.56
N ALA A 345 8.66 -22.69 32.52
CA ALA A 345 8.23 -23.53 31.41
C ALA A 345 7.90 -22.68 30.17
N ILE A 346 7.31 -21.49 30.37
CA ILE A 346 7.06 -20.50 29.31
C ILE A 346 8.38 -19.97 28.74
N VAL A 347 9.36 -19.64 29.60
CA VAL A 347 10.68 -19.16 29.15
C VAL A 347 11.45 -20.26 28.41
N ALA A 348 11.49 -21.48 28.94
CA ALA A 348 12.18 -22.62 28.33
C ALA A 348 11.56 -23.01 26.98
N SER A 349 10.23 -23.03 26.88
CA SER A 349 9.54 -23.30 25.61
C SER A 349 9.78 -22.19 24.58
N THR A 350 9.76 -20.91 24.98
CA THR A 350 10.07 -19.78 24.09
C THR A 350 11.50 -19.86 23.54
N LEU A 351 12.48 -20.21 24.37
CA LEU A 351 13.87 -20.42 23.97
C LEU A 351 14.03 -21.62 23.02
N ALA A 352 13.36 -22.75 23.31
CA ALA A 352 13.38 -23.92 22.45
C ALA A 352 12.77 -23.64 21.07
N ILE A 353 11.63 -22.92 21.02
CA ILE A 353 11.00 -22.48 19.78
C ILE A 353 11.96 -21.59 18.98
N ALA A 354 12.60 -20.60 19.62
CA ALA A 354 13.55 -19.71 18.96
C ALA A 354 14.74 -20.48 18.35
N ALA A 355 15.28 -21.46 19.07
CA ALA A 355 16.40 -22.28 18.61
C ALA A 355 16.03 -23.19 17.41
N LEU A 356 14.86 -23.84 17.47
CA LEU A 356 14.36 -24.70 16.39
C LEU A 356 13.93 -23.92 15.14
N PHE A 357 13.57 -22.65 15.29
CA PHE A 357 13.11 -21.83 14.18
C PHE A 357 14.22 -21.45 13.18
N VAL A 358 15.42 -21.14 13.66
CA VAL A 358 16.55 -20.75 12.79
C VAL A 358 16.84 -21.77 11.68
N PRO A 359 16.98 -23.09 11.97
CA PRO A 359 17.22 -24.08 10.92
C PRO A 359 16.00 -24.29 10.00
N VAL A 360 14.77 -24.24 10.54
CA VAL A 360 13.54 -24.37 9.74
C VAL A 360 13.40 -23.21 8.75
N ARG A 361 13.62 -21.98 9.21
CA ARG A 361 13.62 -20.77 8.38
C ARG A 361 14.56 -20.91 7.20
N ARG A 362 15.82 -21.30 7.46
CA ARG A 362 16.83 -21.45 6.40
C ARG A 362 16.37 -22.45 5.34
N ARG A 363 15.86 -23.62 5.74
CA ARG A 363 15.36 -24.63 4.79
C ARG A 363 14.17 -24.14 3.97
N VAL A 364 13.22 -23.43 4.59
CA VAL A 364 12.08 -22.86 3.87
C VAL A 364 12.54 -21.82 2.85
N GLN A 365 13.48 -20.94 3.22
CA GLN A 365 14.07 -19.96 2.30
C GLN A 365 14.80 -20.66 1.14
N ASP A 366 15.64 -21.66 1.43
CA ASP A 366 16.40 -22.40 0.41
C ASP A 366 15.47 -23.13 -0.59
N VAL A 367 14.39 -23.75 -0.10
CA VAL A 367 13.40 -24.43 -0.96
C VAL A 367 12.66 -23.42 -1.84
N ILE A 368 12.25 -22.28 -1.27
CA ILE A 368 11.55 -21.25 -2.01
C ILE A 368 12.46 -20.61 -3.05
N ASP A 369 13.70 -20.27 -2.70
CA ASP A 369 14.66 -19.69 -3.63
C ASP A 369 14.97 -20.65 -4.77
N ARG A 370 15.13 -21.95 -4.47
CA ARG A 370 15.36 -22.99 -5.48
C ARG A 370 14.14 -23.21 -6.39
N ARG A 371 12.92 -23.06 -5.86
CA ARG A 371 11.67 -23.28 -6.62
C ARG A 371 11.23 -22.05 -7.44
N PHE A 372 11.43 -20.84 -6.93
CA PHE A 372 10.98 -19.59 -7.55
C PHE A 372 12.07 -18.89 -8.37
N TYR A 373 13.34 -18.98 -7.97
CA TYR A 373 14.47 -18.36 -8.68
C TYR A 373 15.30 -19.36 -9.49
N ARG A 374 14.74 -20.53 -9.85
CA ARG A 374 15.42 -21.59 -10.60
C ARG A 374 16.30 -21.05 -11.74
N ARG A 375 15.78 -20.16 -12.59
CA ARG A 375 16.55 -19.54 -13.69
C ARG A 375 17.72 -18.65 -13.26
N LYS A 376 17.60 -17.90 -12.15
CA LYS A 376 18.65 -16.98 -11.66
C LYS A 376 19.72 -17.73 -10.85
N TYR A 377 19.31 -18.75 -10.09
CA TYR A 377 20.20 -19.64 -9.37
C TYR A 377 21.01 -20.52 -10.33
N ASP A 378 20.36 -21.06 -11.36
CA ASP A 378 21.03 -21.80 -12.42
C ASP A 378 22.03 -20.88 -13.16
N ALA A 379 21.64 -19.66 -13.57
CA ALA A 379 22.55 -18.70 -14.20
C ALA A 379 23.81 -18.37 -13.38
N ALA A 380 23.66 -18.10 -12.07
CA ALA A 380 24.78 -17.79 -11.19
C ALA A 380 25.70 -19.00 -10.97
N LYS A 381 25.12 -20.19 -10.85
CA LYS A 381 25.87 -21.45 -10.70
C LYS A 381 26.61 -21.82 -11.99
N THR A 382 25.98 -21.65 -13.14
CA THR A 382 26.58 -21.89 -14.45
C THR A 382 27.69 -20.89 -14.74
N LEU A 383 27.52 -19.61 -14.38
CA LEU A 383 28.56 -18.58 -14.51
C LEU A 383 29.74 -18.80 -13.55
N ALA A 384 29.48 -19.23 -12.31
CA ALA A 384 30.53 -19.56 -11.35
C ALA A 384 31.32 -20.82 -11.78
N ALA A 385 30.62 -21.84 -12.30
CA ALA A 385 31.26 -23.02 -12.88
C ALA A 385 32.10 -22.67 -14.11
N PHE A 386 31.57 -21.82 -15.01
CA PHE A 386 32.32 -21.31 -16.16
C PHE A 386 33.56 -20.50 -15.72
N SER A 387 33.42 -19.60 -14.74
CA SER A 387 34.55 -18.81 -14.23
C SER A 387 35.60 -19.65 -13.53
N ALA A 388 35.24 -20.79 -12.93
CA ALA A 388 36.20 -21.73 -12.36
C ALA A 388 36.94 -22.50 -13.46
N THR A 389 36.22 -23.03 -14.45
CA THR A 389 36.82 -23.79 -15.56
C THR A 389 37.65 -22.90 -16.51
N ALA A 390 37.22 -21.65 -16.76
CA ALA A 390 37.91 -20.71 -17.65
C ALA A 390 39.25 -20.21 -17.09
N ARG A 391 39.50 -20.37 -15.78
CA ARG A 391 40.81 -20.05 -15.19
C ARG A 391 41.87 -21.11 -15.50
N ASP A 392 41.45 -22.34 -15.79
CA ASP A 392 42.35 -23.49 -15.97
C ASP A 392 42.45 -23.94 -17.44
N GLU A 393 41.65 -23.37 -18.35
CA GLU A 393 41.62 -23.74 -19.77
C GLU A 393 42.45 -22.75 -20.61
N VAL A 394 43.52 -23.24 -21.22
CA VAL A 394 44.48 -22.43 -22.03
C VAL A 394 44.05 -22.33 -23.52
N ASP A 395 43.11 -23.17 -23.96
CA ASP A 395 42.63 -23.23 -25.34
C ASP A 395 41.46 -22.27 -25.59
N LEU A 396 41.72 -21.21 -26.36
CA LEU A 396 40.77 -20.15 -26.70
C LEU A 396 39.52 -20.66 -27.45
N ASN A 397 39.66 -21.71 -28.27
CA ASN A 397 38.53 -22.25 -29.04
C ASN A 397 37.56 -22.99 -28.12
N LYS A 398 38.08 -23.84 -27.23
CA LYS A 398 37.27 -24.54 -26.22
C LYS A 398 36.57 -23.59 -25.26
N LEU A 399 37.25 -22.51 -24.88
CA LEU A 399 36.69 -21.49 -23.99
C LEU A 399 35.54 -20.73 -24.66
N THR A 400 35.64 -20.50 -25.97
CA THR A 400 34.59 -19.86 -26.78
C THR A 400 33.38 -20.77 -26.98
N GLU A 401 33.58 -22.04 -27.31
CA GLU A 401 32.50 -23.03 -27.43
C GLU A 401 31.75 -23.20 -26.12
N ARG A 402 32.48 -23.26 -25.00
CA ARG A 402 31.88 -23.45 -23.68
C ARG A 402 31.16 -22.21 -23.18
N LEU A 403 31.66 -21.02 -23.51
CA LEU A 403 30.95 -19.75 -23.27
C LEU A 403 29.63 -19.72 -24.05
N MET A 404 29.65 -20.10 -25.33
CA MET A 404 28.43 -20.15 -26.14
C MET A 404 27.41 -21.15 -25.59
N ALA A 405 27.84 -22.37 -25.24
CA ALA A 405 26.96 -23.37 -24.64
C ALA A 405 26.31 -22.89 -23.33
N VAL A 406 27.08 -22.24 -22.46
CA VAL A 406 26.57 -21.66 -21.20
C VAL A 406 25.55 -20.55 -21.46
N VAL A 407 25.82 -19.66 -22.43
CA VAL A 407 24.91 -18.57 -22.80
C VAL A 407 23.63 -19.11 -23.43
N GLU A 408 23.74 -20.14 -24.27
CA GLU A 408 22.61 -20.79 -24.93
C GLU A 408 21.70 -21.52 -23.93
N GLU A 409 22.30 -22.29 -23.02
CA GLU A 409 21.58 -23.00 -21.96
C GLU A 409 20.93 -22.05 -20.94
N THR A 410 21.61 -20.96 -20.60
CA THR A 410 21.18 -20.03 -19.54
C THR A 410 20.17 -18.99 -20.03
N MET A 411 20.40 -18.43 -21.23
CA MET A 411 19.66 -17.26 -21.72
C MET A 411 18.66 -17.60 -22.82
N GLN A 412 18.74 -18.79 -23.43
CA GLN A 412 17.94 -19.21 -24.60
C GLN A 412 17.74 -18.09 -25.64
N PRO A 413 18.82 -17.42 -26.08
CA PRO A 413 18.72 -16.33 -27.03
C PRO A 413 18.37 -16.86 -28.43
N GLU A 414 17.77 -15.99 -29.25
CA GLU A 414 17.48 -16.34 -30.64
C GLU A 414 18.77 -16.46 -31.46
N HIS A 415 19.79 -15.60 -31.20
CA HIS A 415 21.12 -15.63 -31.82
C HIS A 415 22.25 -15.25 -30.83
N VAL A 416 23.44 -15.85 -31.00
CA VAL A 416 24.68 -15.55 -30.25
C VAL A 416 25.85 -15.37 -31.21
N ALA A 417 26.69 -14.35 -30.98
CA ALA A 417 27.94 -14.16 -31.71
C ALA A 417 29.08 -13.75 -30.75
N VAL A 418 30.27 -14.32 -30.93
CA VAL A 418 31.48 -13.98 -30.16
C VAL A 418 32.52 -13.38 -31.12
N TRP A 419 33.01 -12.17 -30.81
CA TRP A 419 34.07 -11.53 -31.58
C TRP A 419 35.37 -11.48 -30.77
N ILE A 420 36.39 -12.13 -31.31
CA ILE A 420 37.73 -12.13 -30.72
C ILE A 420 38.61 -11.19 -31.54
N ARG A 421 39.23 -10.22 -30.86
CA ARG A 421 40.20 -9.32 -31.49
C ARG A 421 41.46 -10.10 -31.85
N ARG A 422 41.73 -10.28 -33.14
CA ARG A 422 43.01 -10.83 -33.60
C ARG A 422 44.11 -9.80 -33.38
N SER A 423 45.15 -10.19 -32.64
CA SER A 423 46.36 -9.36 -32.53
C SER A 423 46.99 -9.18 -33.92
N PRO A 424 47.40 -7.97 -34.30
CA PRO A 424 48.01 -7.73 -35.60
C PRO A 424 49.29 -8.55 -35.73
N VAL A 425 49.38 -9.37 -36.78
CA VAL A 425 50.60 -10.07 -37.16
C VAL A 425 51.64 -9.01 -37.51
N VAL A 426 52.69 -8.89 -36.68
CA VAL A 426 53.85 -8.06 -36.98
C VAL A 426 54.57 -8.68 -38.18
N ARG A 427 54.29 -8.20 -39.39
CA ARG A 427 55.09 -8.54 -40.57
C ARG A 427 56.40 -7.76 -40.48
N HIS A 428 57.51 -8.47 -40.26
CA HIS A 428 58.84 -7.89 -40.47
C HIS A 428 59.00 -7.52 -41.96
N PRO A 429 59.35 -6.27 -42.30
CA PRO A 429 59.60 -5.89 -43.68
C PRO A 429 60.94 -6.48 -44.15
N SER A 430 60.91 -7.16 -45.29
CA SER A 430 62.09 -7.66 -46.02
C SER A 430 63.02 -6.50 -46.41
N PRO A 431 64.35 -6.69 -46.47
CA PRO A 431 65.28 -5.63 -46.80
C PRO A 431 65.15 -5.23 -48.27
N VAL A 432 65.03 -3.92 -48.50
CA VAL A 432 64.93 -3.27 -49.82
C VAL A 432 66.22 -3.48 -50.61
N GLU A 433 66.09 -4.11 -51.78
CA GLU A 433 67.14 -4.26 -52.78
C GLU A 433 67.44 -2.87 -53.38
N ARG A 434 68.66 -2.37 -53.17
CA ARG A 434 69.14 -1.13 -53.82
C ARG A 434 69.54 -1.47 -55.25
N VAL A 435 68.80 -0.93 -56.21
CA VAL A 435 69.27 -0.80 -57.60
C VAL A 435 70.22 0.40 -57.64
N GLY A 436 71.47 0.15 -58.05
CA GLY A 436 72.47 1.15 -58.42
C GLY A 436 72.97 0.85 -59.83
N ASP A 437 73.32 1.92 -60.54
CA ASP A 437 73.70 2.04 -61.96
C ASP A 437 74.72 1.02 -62.51
#